data_AF-A0A8S3H8F1-F1
#
_entry.id   AF-A0A8S3H8F1-F1
#
_cell.length_a   1.000
_cell.length_b   1.000
_cell.length_c   1.000
_cell.angle_alpha   90.00
_cell.angle_beta   90.00
_cell.angle_gamma   90.00
#
_symmetry.space_group_name_H-M   'P 1'
#
loop_
_entity.id
_entity.type
_entity.pdbx_description
1 polymer ?
#
loop_
_entity_poly.entity_id
_entity_poly.type
_entity_poly.pdbx_seq_one_letter_code
_entity_poly.pdbx_strand_id
1 'polypeptide(L)'
;MSQNARAIRRLHTACERAKRTLSALSQTTIEIDSLYEGLDFYATITRARFEELCADLFRSTLEPVEQALRDAKMDKSNINEIVLVGGSTRIPKVKKLLQDFFHGKELNNSVNP
;
A
#
# COMPACT_ATOMS: atom_id res chain seq x y z
N MET A 1 -11.58 15.54 -15.96
CA MET A 1 -12.21 14.44 -15.20
C MET A 1 -12.77 14.97 -13.87
N SER A 2 -13.82 15.80 -13.89
CA SER A 2 -14.21 16.62 -12.72
C SER A 2 -15.73 16.82 -12.51
N GLN A 3 -16.60 15.89 -12.92
CA GLN A 3 -18.03 16.24 -13.00
C GLN A 3 -18.89 15.84 -11.79
N ASN A 4 -18.40 15.03 -10.83
CA ASN A 4 -19.18 14.76 -9.61
C ASN A 4 -18.30 14.43 -8.39
N ALA A 5 -18.07 15.43 -7.53
CA ALA A 5 -17.25 15.30 -6.32
C ALA A 5 -17.81 14.26 -5.33
N ARG A 6 -19.14 14.11 -5.26
CA ARG A 6 -19.79 13.12 -4.39
C ARG A 6 -19.50 11.70 -4.87
N ALA A 7 -19.62 11.43 -6.18
CA ALA A 7 -19.31 10.14 -6.76
C ALA A 7 -17.84 9.76 -6.50
N ILE A 8 -16.91 10.69 -6.76
CA ILE A 8 -15.48 10.48 -6.52
C ILE A 8 -15.19 10.16 -5.04
N ARG A 9 -15.77 10.90 -4.10
CA ARG A 9 -15.59 10.64 -2.65
C ARG A 9 -16.09 9.25 -2.24
N ARG A 10 -17.25 8.82 -2.76
CA ARG A 10 -17.81 7.49 -2.48
C ARG A 10 -16.89 6.40 -3.03
N LEU A 11 -16.41 6.56 -4.26
CA LEU A 11 -15.45 5.65 -4.87
C LEU A 11 -14.16 5.56 -4.07
N HIS A 12 -13.56 6.69 -3.65
CA HIS A 12 -12.37 6.69 -2.81
C HIS A 12 -12.58 5.94 -1.50
N THR A 13 -13.72 6.15 -0.83
CA THR A 13 -14.03 5.44 0.43
C THR A 13 -14.11 3.93 0.21
N ALA A 14 -14.74 3.50 -0.88
CA ALA A 14 -14.85 2.08 -1.23
C ALA A 14 -13.48 1.48 -1.61
N CYS A 15 -12.68 2.20 -2.40
CA CYS A 15 -11.31 1.82 -2.74
C CYS A 15 -10.40 1.72 -1.50
N GLU A 16 -10.55 2.61 -0.51
CA GLU A 16 -9.78 2.53 0.74
C GLU A 16 -10.13 1.26 1.52
N ARG A 17 -11.41 0.91 1.61
CA ARG A 17 -11.86 -0.35 2.22
C ARG A 17 -11.30 -1.55 1.46
N ALA A 18 -11.40 -1.54 0.14
CA ALA A 18 -10.84 -2.59 -0.71
C ALA A 18 -9.33 -2.75 -0.50
N LYS A 19 -8.56 -1.67 -0.45
CA LYS A 19 -7.11 -1.68 -0.16
C LYS A 19 -6.81 -2.35 1.18
N ARG A 20 -7.56 -2.01 2.24
CA ARG A 20 -7.40 -2.64 3.57
C ARG A 20 -7.68 -4.13 3.48
N THR A 21 -8.76 -4.55 2.81
CA THR A 21 -9.09 -5.96 2.58
C THR A 21 -7.99 -6.69 1.80
N LEU A 22 -7.46 -6.08 0.74
CA LEU A 22 -6.38 -6.65 -0.09
C LEU A 22 -5.07 -6.84 0.67
N SER A 23 -4.87 -6.14 1.80
CA SER A 23 -3.73 -6.39 2.68
C SER A 23 -3.81 -7.75 3.38
N ALA A 24 -5.02 -8.32 3.54
CA ALA A 24 -5.26 -9.64 4.11
C ALA A 24 -5.63 -10.69 3.04
N LEU A 25 -6.49 -10.34 2.08
CA LEU A 25 -7.04 -11.25 1.07
C LEU A 25 -6.43 -11.01 -0.33
N SER A 26 -6.49 -12.01 -1.20
CA SER A 26 -5.95 -11.93 -2.57
C SER A 26 -6.87 -11.20 -3.55
N GLN A 27 -8.14 -11.02 -3.23
CA GLN A 27 -9.15 -10.35 -4.05
C GLN A 27 -10.25 -9.74 -3.18
N THR A 28 -10.96 -8.76 -3.74
CA THR A 28 -12.16 -8.16 -3.14
C THR A 28 -13.04 -7.53 -4.21
N THR A 29 -14.29 -7.29 -3.88
CA THR A 29 -15.27 -6.66 -4.75
C THR A 29 -15.63 -5.28 -4.20
N ILE A 30 -15.68 -4.29 -5.10
CA ILE A 30 -16.13 -2.93 -4.84
C ILE A 30 -17.54 -2.81 -5.39
N GLU A 31 -18.49 -2.53 -4.51
CA GLU A 31 -19.90 -2.34 -4.84
C GLU A 31 -20.37 -0.99 -4.28
N ILE A 32 -20.99 -0.17 -5.13
CA ILE A 32 -21.50 1.16 -4.75
C ILE A 32 -22.80 1.44 -5.50
N ASP A 33 -23.92 1.45 -4.76
CA ASP A 33 -25.24 1.75 -5.32
C ASP A 33 -25.33 3.20 -5.82
N SER A 34 -25.92 3.42 -7.00
CA SER A 34 -26.18 4.73 -7.59
C SER A 34 -24.96 5.66 -7.51
N LEU A 35 -23.79 5.18 -7.95
CA LEU A 35 -22.54 5.92 -7.89
C LEU A 35 -22.63 7.21 -8.71
N TYR A 36 -23.18 7.15 -9.92
CA TYR A 36 -23.32 8.29 -10.84
C TYR A 36 -24.59 8.15 -11.69
N GLU A 37 -25.41 9.19 -11.77
CA GLU A 37 -26.67 9.21 -12.55
C GLU A 37 -27.63 8.03 -12.27
N GLY A 38 -27.64 7.53 -11.03
CA GLY A 38 -28.48 6.38 -10.63
C GLY A 38 -27.93 5.02 -11.07
N LEU A 39 -26.75 4.97 -11.69
CA LEU A 39 -26.08 3.72 -12.07
C LEU A 39 -25.26 3.16 -10.91
N ASP A 40 -25.45 1.89 -10.62
CA ASP A 40 -24.65 1.15 -9.66
C ASP A 40 -23.26 0.86 -10.23
N PHE A 41 -22.27 0.78 -9.34
CA PHE A 41 -20.91 0.41 -9.69
C PHE A 41 -20.53 -0.92 -9.03
N TYR A 42 -20.07 -1.86 -9.86
CA TYR A 42 -19.58 -3.15 -9.40
C TYR A 42 -18.26 -3.49 -10.10
N ALA A 43 -17.21 -3.76 -9.33
CA ALA A 43 -15.91 -4.16 -9.87
C ALA A 43 -15.15 -5.08 -8.92
N THR A 44 -14.55 -6.13 -9.45
CA THR A 44 -13.63 -7.00 -8.70
C THR A 44 -12.20 -6.56 -8.93
N ILE A 45 -11.41 -6.47 -7.85
CA ILE A 45 -9.99 -6.14 -7.91
C ILE A 45 -9.17 -7.20 -7.15
N THR A 46 -8.06 -7.61 -7.75
CA THR A 46 -7.11 -8.53 -7.14
C THR A 46 -5.94 -7.78 -6.50
N ARG A 47 -5.28 -8.40 -5.53
CA ARG A 47 -4.06 -7.87 -4.91
C ARG A 47 -2.98 -7.66 -5.96
N ALA A 48 -2.81 -8.60 -6.89
CA ALA A 48 -1.84 -8.48 -7.98
C ALA A 48 -2.10 -7.22 -8.83
N ARG A 49 -3.36 -6.95 -9.18
CA ARG A 49 -3.71 -5.74 -9.94
C ARG A 49 -3.47 -4.47 -9.14
N PHE A 50 -3.81 -4.47 -7.85
CA PHE A 50 -3.50 -3.34 -6.96
C PHE A 50 -1.99 -3.08 -6.87
N GLU A 51 -1.19 -4.14 -6.72
CA GLU A 51 0.26 -4.04 -6.64
C GLU A 51 0.89 -3.55 -7.94
N GLU A 52 0.33 -3.95 -9.09
CA GLU A 52 0.74 -3.46 -10.41
C GLU A 52 0.44 -1.96 -10.57
N LEU A 53 -0.78 -1.53 -10.21
CA LEU A 53 -1.22 -0.14 -10.30
C LEU A 53 -0.41 0.83 -9.42
N CYS A 54 0.23 0.32 -8.36
CA CYS A 54 1.02 1.11 -7.42
C CYS A 54 2.51 0.73 -7.44
N ALA A 55 2.98 -0.01 -8.45
CA ALA A 55 4.32 -0.58 -8.46
C ALA A 55 5.42 0.48 -8.39
N ASP A 56 5.25 1.59 -9.09
CA ASP A 56 6.11 2.77 -9.08
C ASP A 56 6.11 3.45 -7.70
N LEU A 57 4.92 3.70 -7.14
CA LEU A 57 4.75 4.31 -5.82
C LEU A 57 5.36 3.46 -4.70
N PHE A 58 5.27 2.14 -4.79
CA PHE A 58 5.89 1.26 -3.80
C PHE A 58 7.42 1.26 -3.92
N ARG A 59 7.97 1.32 -5.13
CA ARG A 59 9.43 1.40 -5.33
C ARG A 59 10.00 2.73 -4.86
N SER A 60 9.31 3.85 -5.10
CA SER A 60 9.78 5.16 -4.65
C SER A 60 9.88 5.27 -3.12
N THR A 61 9.19 4.42 -2.36
CA THR A 61 9.34 4.37 -0.89
C THR A 61 10.74 3.95 -0.43
N LEU A 62 11.55 3.32 -1.29
CA LEU A 62 12.93 2.96 -0.96
C LEU A 62 13.90 4.13 -1.09
N GLU A 63 13.58 5.16 -1.89
CA GLU A 63 14.47 6.30 -2.10
C GLU A 63 14.75 7.08 -0.79
N PRO A 64 13.75 7.40 0.05
CA PRO A 64 14.00 8.00 1.36
C PRO A 64 14.79 7.10 2.31
N VAL A 65 14.63 5.77 2.22
CA VAL A 65 15.36 4.82 3.06
C VAL A 65 16.85 4.84 2.68
N GLU A 66 17.15 4.80 1.39
CA GLU A 66 18.53 4.95 0.91
C GLU A 66 19.14 6.29 1.29
N GLN A 67 18.37 7.38 1.15
CA GLN A 67 18.84 8.71 1.53
C GLN A 67 19.16 8.77 3.03
N ALA A 68 18.29 8.24 3.90
CA ALA A 68 18.54 8.20 5.33
C ALA A 68 19.80 7.41 5.69
N LEU A 69 20.07 6.29 5.02
CA LEU A 69 21.31 5.52 5.20
C LEU A 69 22.55 6.32 4.78
N ARG A 70 22.48 7.01 3.64
CA ARG A 70 23.57 7.87 3.15
C ARG A 70 23.88 9.00 4.13
N ASP A 71 22.85 9.67 4.63
CA ASP A 71 22.99 10.78 5.57
C ASP A 71 23.56 10.30 6.91
N ALA A 72 23.16 9.10 7.35
CA ALA A 72 23.72 8.44 8.53
C ALA A 72 25.12 7.84 8.31
N LYS A 73 25.60 7.77 7.05
CA LYS A 73 26.83 7.08 6.65
C LYS A 73 26.87 5.62 7.13
N MET A 74 25.73 4.95 7.09
CA MET A 74 25.58 3.56 7.54
C MET A 74 25.35 2.63 6.35
N ASP A 75 26.00 1.47 6.38
CA ASP A 75 25.66 0.40 5.46
C ASP A 75 24.37 -0.32 5.90
N LYS A 76 23.64 -0.89 4.95
CA LYS A 76 22.41 -1.66 5.21
C LYS A 76 22.64 -2.79 6.22
N SER A 77 23.81 -3.41 6.20
CA SER A 77 24.19 -4.49 7.13
C SER A 77 24.35 -4.03 8.57
N ASN A 78 24.56 -2.74 8.81
CA ASN A 78 24.71 -2.18 10.16
C ASN A 78 23.37 -1.88 10.84
N ILE A 79 22.25 -1.98 10.11
CA ILE A 79 20.92 -1.80 10.71
C ILE A 79 20.59 -3.02 11.54
N ASN A 80 20.36 -2.85 12.85
CA ASN A 80 20.02 -3.94 13.76
C ASN A 80 18.55 -4.35 13.71
N GLU A 81 17.63 -3.39 13.59
CA GLU A 81 16.19 -3.61 13.67
C GLU A 81 15.47 -2.74 12.63
N ILE A 82 14.40 -3.27 12.05
CA ILE A 82 13.56 -2.54 11.10
C ILE A 82 12.14 -2.52 11.65
N VAL A 83 11.73 -1.40 12.25
CA VAL A 83 10.40 -1.25 12.86
C VAL A 83 9.44 -0.63 11.85
N LEU A 84 8.29 -1.27 11.63
CA LEU A 84 7.25 -0.77 10.74
C LEU A 84 6.23 0.07 11.51
N VAL A 85 6.04 1.32 11.09
CA VAL A 85 5.06 2.25 11.68
C VAL A 85 4.15 2.82 10.59
N GLY A 86 2.85 2.90 10.86
CA GLY A 86 1.84 3.42 9.95
C GLY A 86 1.08 2.32 9.22
N GLY A 87 -0.24 2.47 9.11
CA GLY A 87 -1.13 1.43 8.59
C GLY A 87 -0.83 0.93 7.17
N SER A 88 -0.22 1.75 6.30
CA SER A 88 0.17 1.34 4.94
C SER A 88 1.31 0.33 4.92
N THR A 89 2.10 0.21 6.00
CA THR A 89 3.14 -0.82 6.13
C THR A 89 2.55 -2.24 6.25
N ARG A 90 1.23 -2.37 6.45
CA ARG A 90 0.52 -3.66 6.44
C ARG A 90 0.42 -4.27 5.05
N ILE A 91 0.67 -3.50 3.98
CA ILE A 91 0.64 -3.97 2.60
C ILE A 91 1.76 -5.00 2.39
N PRO A 92 1.46 -6.25 1.99
CA PRO A 92 2.47 -7.30 1.83
C PRO A 92 3.61 -6.93 0.87
N LYS A 93 3.30 -6.22 -0.23
CA LYS A 93 4.29 -5.78 -1.20
C LYS A 93 5.33 -4.82 -0.63
N VAL A 94 4.89 -3.89 0.23
CA VAL A 94 5.77 -2.92 0.90
C VAL A 94 6.73 -3.64 1.85
N LYS A 95 6.20 -4.57 2.66
CA LYS A 95 7.03 -5.42 3.53
C LYS A 95 8.06 -6.20 2.74
N LYS A 96 7.63 -6.85 1.65
CA LYS A 96 8.53 -7.63 0.80
C LYS A 96 9.64 -6.78 0.20
N LEU A 97 9.32 -5.61 -0.37
CA LEU A 97 10.32 -4.71 -0.94
C LEU A 97 11.35 -4.26 0.11
N LEU A 98 10.91 -3.95 1.32
CA LEU A 98 11.80 -3.54 2.39
C LEU A 98 12.68 -4.71 2.89
N GLN A 99 12.10 -5.90 3.05
CA GLN A 99 12.84 -7.10 3.41
C GLN A 99 13.89 -7.45 2.35
N ASP A 100 13.52 -7.44 1.07
CA ASP A 100 14.44 -7.66 -0.06
C ASP A 100 15.56 -6.61 -0.06
N PHE A 101 15.22 -5.34 0.20
CA PHE A 101 16.19 -4.25 0.28
C PHE A 101 17.23 -4.42 1.39
N PHE A 102 16.84 -5.00 2.53
CA PHE A 102 17.73 -5.34 3.65
C PHE A 102 18.18 -6.81 3.63
N HIS A 103 18.34 -7.40 2.43
CA HIS A 103 18.91 -8.73 2.22
C HIS A 103 18.19 -9.86 2.98
N GLY A 104 16.86 -9.79 3.06
CA GLY A 104 16.03 -10.80 3.70
C GLY A 104 15.83 -10.62 5.21
N LYS A 105 16.39 -9.56 5.80
CA LYS A 105 16.28 -9.27 7.23
C LYS A 105 14.82 -9.24 7.70
N GLU A 106 14.55 -9.90 8.83
CA GLU A 106 13.21 -9.91 9.41
C GLU A 106 12.75 -8.51 9.84
N LEU A 107 11.49 -8.20 9.53
CA LEU A 107 10.86 -6.94 9.89
C LEU A 107 10.20 -7.05 11.26
N ASN A 108 10.47 -6.09 12.12
CA ASN A 108 9.94 -6.05 13.46
C ASN A 108 8.47 -5.56 13.43
N ASN A 109 7.56 -6.46 13.85
CA ASN A 109 6.12 -6.20 13.94
C ASN A 109 5.63 -6.11 15.40
N SER A 110 6.53 -5.90 16.36
CA SER A 110 6.18 -5.80 17.80
C SER A 110 5.34 -4.55 18.12
N VAL A 111 5.50 -3.50 17.32
CA VAL A 111 4.70 -2.28 17.41
C VAL A 111 3.48 -2.43 16.51
N ASN A 112 2.31 -2.08 17.03
CA ASN A 112 1.08 -2.03 16.23
C ASN A 112 1.15 -0.86 15.23
N PRO A 113 1.22 -1.11 13.90
CA PRO A 113 1.45 -0.05 12.92
C PRO A 113 0.21 0.79 12.59
#